data_AF-A0A5D4H5U1-F1
#
_entry.id   AF-A0A5D4H5U1-F1
#
_cell.length_a   1.000
_cell.length_b   1.000
_cell.length_c   1.000
_cell.angle_alpha   90.00
_cell.angle_beta   90.00
_cell.angle_gamma   90.00
#
_symmetry.space_group_name_H-M   'P 1'
#
loop_
_entity.id
_entity.type
_entity.pdbx_description
1 polymer ?
#
loop_
_entity_poly.entity_id
_entity_poly.type
_entity_poly.pdbx_seq_one_letter_code
_entity_poly.pdbx_strand_id
1 'polypeptide(L)'
;MIKIYFKTALRQITKYRFHSILNVVGLGLAIATCLFIYAFNTYQLSFDRFHPHAGRTFIVVEDLHLDHTEHNKGGSYAMYDAIRQELPQVEKAALYIDKQDFTLKIGDKLRKTEGKACFTSADYFEIMDFRWIAGSPQQLDEPATVALTKTMAKNFFGDEEAIGQTI
;
A
#
# COMPACT_ATOMS: atom_id res chain seq x y z
N MET A 1 36.24 42.60 2.41
CA MET A 1 36.75 41.80 1.27
C MET A 1 35.65 40.98 0.58
N ILE A 2 34.83 40.17 1.28
CA ILE A 2 33.69 39.41 0.69
C ILE A 2 32.73 40.25 -0.17
N LYS A 3 32.46 41.49 0.25
CA LYS A 3 31.60 42.44 -0.48
C LYS A 3 32.14 42.79 -1.87
N ILE A 4 33.46 42.80 -2.03
CA ILE A 4 34.13 43.07 -3.31
C ILE A 4 34.03 41.84 -4.21
N TYR A 5 34.27 40.63 -3.68
CA TYR A 5 34.12 39.38 -4.45
C TYR A 5 32.68 39.19 -4.97
N PHE A 6 31.67 39.42 -4.12
CA PHE A 6 30.25 39.36 -4.54
C PHE A 6 29.92 40.38 -5.64
N LYS A 7 30.39 41.64 -5.49
CA LYS A 7 30.16 42.70 -6.48
C LYS A 7 30.81 42.37 -7.83
N THR A 8 32.02 41.81 -7.79
CA THR A 8 32.75 41.39 -9.00
C THR A 8 32.08 40.19 -9.68
N ALA A 9 31.65 39.18 -8.90
CA ALA A 9 30.95 38.01 -9.43
C ALA A 9 29.62 38.39 -10.11
N LEU A 10 28.82 39.26 -9.49
CA LEU A 10 27.55 39.73 -10.07
C LEU A 10 27.76 40.52 -11.37
N ARG A 11 28.82 41.35 -11.42
CA ARG A 11 29.19 42.07 -12.64
C ARG A 11 29.64 41.11 -13.76
N GLN A 12 30.31 40.01 -13.44
CA GLN A 12 30.68 38.99 -14.42
C GLN A 12 29.47 38.22 -14.94
N ILE A 13 28.55 37.82 -14.07
CA ILE A 13 27.30 37.13 -14.44
C ILE A 13 26.46 38.01 -15.40
N THR A 14 26.35 39.31 -15.09
CA THR A 14 25.61 40.26 -15.93
C THR A 14 26.34 40.65 -17.22
N LYS A 15 27.67 40.50 -17.30
CA LYS A 15 28.45 40.73 -18.52
C LYS A 15 28.36 39.53 -19.49
N TYR A 16 28.37 38.31 -18.96
CA TYR A 16 28.30 37.06 -19.72
C TYR A 16 26.95 36.35 -19.53
N ARG A 17 25.85 37.06 -19.86
CA ARG A 17 24.48 36.65 -19.52
C ARG A 17 24.09 35.30 -20.12
N PHE A 18 24.34 35.10 -21.41
CA PHE A 18 23.95 33.86 -22.10
C PHE A 18 24.63 32.62 -21.49
N HIS A 19 25.96 32.68 -21.31
CA HIS A 19 26.71 31.60 -20.68
C HIS A 19 26.30 31.36 -19.22
N SER A 20 26.02 32.43 -18.48
CA SER A 20 25.57 32.31 -17.08
C SER A 20 24.17 31.68 -17.00
N ILE A 21 23.25 32.05 -17.89
CA ILE A 21 21.91 31.45 -17.96
C ILE A 21 22.02 29.96 -18.28
N LEU A 22 22.81 29.59 -19.29
CA LEU A 22 22.95 28.18 -19.69
C LEU A 22 23.48 27.31 -18.54
N ASN A 23 24.48 27.78 -17.80
CA ASN A 23 25.01 27.05 -16.65
C ASN A 23 24.05 27.01 -15.46
N VAL A 24 23.41 28.13 -15.11
CA VAL A 24 22.47 28.17 -13.97
C VAL A 24 21.24 27.32 -14.25
N VAL A 25 20.70 27.37 -15.47
CA VAL A 25 19.56 26.55 -15.87
C VAL A 25 19.94 25.07 -15.94
N GLY A 26 21.08 24.74 -16.55
CA GLY A 26 21.55 23.36 -16.63
C GLY A 26 21.79 22.74 -15.26
N LEU A 27 22.49 23.45 -14.37
CA LEU A 27 22.73 23.02 -13.00
C LEU A 27 21.43 22.96 -12.19
N GLY A 28 20.56 23.95 -12.32
CA GLY A 28 19.26 24.00 -11.65
C GLY A 28 18.38 22.83 -12.06
N LEU A 29 18.33 22.51 -13.35
CA LEU A 29 17.56 21.38 -13.88
C LEU A 29 18.12 20.04 -13.39
N ALA A 30 19.45 19.88 -13.36
CA ALA A 30 20.08 18.68 -12.83
C ALA A 30 19.75 18.47 -11.35
N ILE A 31 19.89 19.52 -10.52
CA ILE A 31 19.54 19.47 -9.09
C ILE A 31 18.05 19.18 -8.90
N ALA A 32 17.17 19.86 -9.62
CA ALA A 32 15.73 19.65 -9.55
C ALA A 32 15.35 18.21 -9.91
N THR A 33 15.97 17.64 -10.95
CA THR A 33 15.73 16.26 -11.38
C THR A 33 16.20 15.27 -10.30
N CYS A 34 17.39 15.46 -9.73
CA CYS A 34 17.89 14.62 -8.65
C CYS A 34 17.00 14.67 -7.40
N LEU A 35 16.56 15.86 -6.99
CA LEU A 35 15.65 16.02 -5.86
C LEU A 35 14.27 15.39 -6.12
N PHE A 36 13.77 15.53 -7.34
CA PHE A 36 12.50 14.90 -7.74
C PHE A 36 12.59 13.37 -7.65
N ILE A 37 13.66 12.77 -8.21
CA ILE A 37 13.88 11.32 -8.13
C ILE A 37 14.02 10.86 -6.68
N TYR A 38 14.78 11.59 -5.86
CA TYR A 38 14.95 11.28 -4.44
C TYR A 38 13.62 11.33 -3.68
N ALA A 39 12.84 12.40 -3.86
CA ALA A 39 11.54 12.57 -3.21
C ALA A 39 10.55 11.49 -3.67
N PHE A 40 10.51 11.20 -4.97
CA PHE A 40 9.69 10.15 -5.54
C PHE A 40 10.06 8.78 -4.95
N ASN A 41 11.35 8.44 -4.90
CA ASN A 41 11.79 7.16 -4.35
C ASN A 41 11.51 7.07 -2.85
N THR A 42 11.72 8.15 -2.10
CA THR A 42 11.40 8.20 -0.66
C THR A 42 9.91 7.98 -0.43
N TYR A 43 9.05 8.61 -1.24
CA TYR A 43 7.61 8.39 -1.20
C TYR A 43 7.25 6.93 -1.50
N GLN A 44 7.81 6.36 -2.58
CA GLN A 44 7.56 4.95 -2.96
C GLN A 44 8.02 3.96 -1.87
N LEU A 45 9.15 4.22 -1.22
CA LEU A 45 9.65 3.38 -0.12
C LEU A 45 8.93 3.63 1.21
N SER A 46 8.16 4.71 1.33
CA SER A 46 7.41 5.04 2.56
C SER A 46 6.08 4.29 2.69
N PHE A 47 5.56 3.74 1.58
CA PHE A 47 4.34 2.93 1.60
C PHE A 47 4.52 1.67 2.46
N ASP A 48 3.44 1.24 3.09
CA ASP A 48 3.30 -0.02 3.83
C ASP A 48 4.29 -0.25 5.00
N ARG A 49 5.06 0.78 5.39
CA ARG A 49 5.95 0.74 6.56
C ARG A 49 5.23 0.78 7.91
N PHE A 50 3.89 0.87 7.91
CA PHE A 50 3.10 0.94 9.13
C PHE A 50 2.83 -0.43 9.77
N HIS A 51 3.11 -1.53 9.06
CA HIS A 51 3.01 -2.88 9.59
C HIS A 51 4.23 -3.20 10.49
N PRO A 52 4.06 -3.40 11.81
CA PRO A 52 5.17 -3.57 12.75
C PRO A 52 5.98 -4.86 12.51
N HIS A 53 5.39 -5.83 11.82
CA HIS A 53 5.96 -7.15 11.60
C HIS A 53 6.38 -7.40 10.14
N ALA A 54 6.46 -6.36 9.30
CA ALA A 54 6.75 -6.50 7.87
C ALA A 54 8.00 -7.35 7.54
N GLY A 55 9.06 -7.29 8.37
CA GLY A 55 10.28 -8.08 8.17
C GLY A 55 10.15 -9.58 8.49
N ARG A 56 9.04 -10.00 9.09
CA ARG A 56 8.74 -11.40 9.48
C ARG A 56 7.37 -11.89 9.00
N THR A 57 6.69 -11.11 8.16
CA THR A 57 5.42 -11.48 7.54
C THR A 57 5.69 -11.93 6.12
N PHE A 58 5.25 -13.14 5.77
CA PHE A 58 5.51 -13.74 4.48
C PHE A 58 4.20 -14.14 3.80
N ILE A 59 4.18 -14.06 2.47
CA ILE A 59 3.12 -14.64 1.65
C ILE A 59 3.63 -15.95 1.06
N VAL A 60 2.81 -17.00 1.13
CA VAL A 60 3.10 -18.26 0.46
C VAL A 60 2.99 -18.04 -1.04
N VAL A 61 3.99 -18.52 -1.78
CA VAL A 61 4.03 -18.53 -3.24
C VAL A 61 4.35 -19.93 -3.72
N GLU A 62 3.90 -20.26 -4.92
CA GLU A 62 4.09 -21.56 -5.54
C GLU A 62 4.88 -21.42 -6.83
N ASP A 63 5.85 -22.32 -7.02
CA ASP A 63 6.56 -22.50 -8.28
C ASP A 63 6.09 -23.81 -8.94
N LEU A 64 5.26 -23.68 -9.97
CA LEU A 64 4.74 -24.80 -10.74
C LEU A 64 5.75 -25.18 -11.82
N HIS A 65 6.37 -26.34 -11.66
CA HIS A 65 7.37 -26.87 -12.59
C HIS A 65 6.68 -27.72 -13.68
N LEU A 66 6.15 -27.06 -14.71
CA LEU A 66 5.58 -27.68 -15.91
C LEU A 66 6.65 -27.73 -17.03
N ASP A 67 6.26 -27.55 -18.30
CA ASP A 67 7.22 -27.37 -19.41
C ASP A 67 8.11 -26.12 -19.23
N HIS A 68 7.60 -25.15 -18.47
CA HIS A 68 8.34 -24.00 -17.96
C HIS A 68 7.91 -23.76 -16.50
N THR A 69 8.78 -23.10 -15.71
CA THR A 69 8.44 -22.72 -14.34
C THR A 69 7.45 -21.56 -14.36
N GLU A 70 6.25 -21.78 -13.83
CA GLU A 70 5.26 -20.75 -13.58
C GLU A 70 5.30 -20.31 -12.11
N HIS A 71 5.29 -19.01 -11.88
CA HIS A 71 5.29 -18.43 -10.53
C HIS A 71 3.90 -17.93 -10.19
N ASN A 72 3.26 -18.56 -9.20
CA ASN A 72 1.93 -18.20 -8.74
C ASN A 72 1.94 -17.66 -7.31
N LYS A 73 1.05 -16.70 -7.06
CA LYS A 73 0.81 -16.19 -5.71
C LYS A 73 -0.19 -17.10 -5.01
N GLY A 74 0.08 -17.41 -3.75
CA GLY A 74 -0.78 -18.26 -2.93
C GLY A 74 -0.34 -19.72 -2.94
N GLY A 75 -0.96 -20.48 -2.04
CA GLY A 75 -0.84 -21.93 -1.96
C GLY A 75 -2.22 -22.55 -1.83
N SER A 76 -2.28 -23.89 -1.80
CA SER A 76 -3.57 -24.58 -1.59
C SER A 76 -4.17 -24.23 -0.23
N TYR A 77 -5.50 -24.27 -0.12
CA TYR A 77 -6.19 -24.08 1.16
C TYR A 77 -5.68 -25.05 2.25
N ALA A 78 -5.34 -26.29 1.86
CA ALA A 78 -4.78 -27.29 2.78
C ALA A 78 -3.44 -26.86 3.40
N MET A 79 -2.66 -25.99 2.74
CA MET A 79 -1.43 -25.46 3.32
C MET A 79 -1.70 -24.56 4.52
N TYR A 80 -2.85 -23.88 4.58
CA TYR A 80 -3.20 -23.04 5.73
C TYR A 80 -3.22 -23.88 7.01
N ASP A 81 -3.92 -25.02 6.99
CA ASP A 81 -4.02 -25.92 8.14
C ASP A 81 -2.67 -26.59 8.44
N ALA A 82 -1.95 -27.05 7.41
CA ALA A 82 -0.64 -27.69 7.57
C ALA A 82 0.39 -26.73 8.19
N ILE A 83 0.46 -25.47 7.74
CA ILE A 83 1.37 -24.46 8.30
C ILE A 83 1.09 -24.25 9.79
N ARG A 84 -0.18 -24.15 10.19
CA ARG A 84 -0.57 -23.96 11.59
C ARG A 84 -0.25 -25.16 12.47
N GLN A 85 -0.32 -26.37 11.93
CA GLN A 85 -0.17 -27.62 12.69
C GLN A 85 1.29 -28.13 12.71
N GLU A 86 2.02 -27.98 11.61
CA GLU A 86 3.32 -28.63 11.40
C GLU A 86 4.52 -27.67 11.51
N LEU A 87 4.32 -26.35 11.43
CA LEU A 87 5.39 -25.35 11.50
C LEU A 87 5.30 -24.54 12.80
N PRO A 88 5.87 -25.03 13.93
CA PRO A 88 5.77 -24.35 15.23
C PRO A 88 6.43 -22.96 15.27
N GLN A 89 7.32 -22.66 14.31
CA GLN A 89 7.93 -21.34 14.16
C GLN A 89 6.99 -20.27 13.58
N VAL A 90 5.85 -20.66 13.02
CA VAL A 90 4.86 -19.73 12.48
C VAL A 90 3.88 -19.36 13.58
N GLU A 91 3.95 -18.13 14.08
CA GLU A 91 3.09 -17.64 15.16
C GLU A 91 1.60 -17.58 14.73
N LYS A 92 1.34 -17.12 13.51
CA LYS A 92 0.00 -16.96 12.94
C LYS A 92 0.04 -17.16 11.43
N ALA A 93 -1.04 -17.70 10.89
CA ALA A 93 -1.30 -17.77 9.46
C ALA A 93 -2.70 -17.22 9.19
N ALA A 94 -2.91 -16.63 8.03
CA ALA A 94 -4.23 -16.16 7.60
C ALA A 94 -4.51 -16.58 6.15
N LEU A 95 -5.78 -16.77 5.84
CA LEU A 95 -6.23 -16.91 4.46
C LEU A 95 -6.31 -15.51 3.83
N TYR A 96 -5.87 -15.41 2.59
CA TYR A 96 -5.95 -14.16 1.85
C TYR A 96 -6.17 -14.44 0.36
N ILE A 97 -7.37 -14.12 -0.12
CA ILE A 97 -7.75 -14.26 -1.52
C ILE A 97 -7.98 -12.85 -2.05
N ASP A 98 -7.03 -12.33 -2.82
CA ASP A 98 -7.04 -10.96 -3.30
C ASP A 98 -7.95 -10.75 -4.52
N LYS A 99 -8.10 -9.48 -4.91
CA LYS A 99 -8.67 -9.06 -6.21
C LYS A 99 -10.05 -9.59 -6.53
N GLN A 100 -10.88 -9.79 -5.51
CA GLN A 100 -12.26 -10.17 -5.71
C GLN A 100 -13.07 -8.95 -6.20
N ASP A 101 -13.93 -9.18 -7.19
CA ASP A 101 -14.82 -8.16 -7.73
C ASP A 101 -16.28 -8.52 -7.42
N PHE A 102 -16.87 -7.79 -6.48
CA PHE A 102 -18.25 -7.94 -6.06
C PHE A 102 -19.05 -6.74 -6.49
N THR A 103 -20.35 -6.96 -6.72
CA THR A 103 -21.32 -5.88 -6.80
C THR A 103 -22.11 -5.86 -5.50
N LEU A 104 -21.85 -4.85 -4.67
CA LEU A 104 -22.52 -4.60 -3.40
C LEU A 104 -23.82 -3.84 -3.65
N LYS A 105 -24.87 -4.16 -2.89
CA LYS A 105 -26.20 -3.56 -2.99
C LYS A 105 -26.63 -2.98 -1.64
N ILE A 106 -26.80 -1.66 -1.58
CA ILE A 106 -27.32 -0.97 -0.38
C ILE A 106 -28.59 -0.22 -0.77
N GLY A 107 -29.73 -0.70 -0.26
CA GLY A 107 -31.05 -0.25 -0.73
C GLY A 107 -31.16 -0.47 -2.25
N ASP A 108 -31.37 0.61 -3.01
CA ASP A 108 -31.45 0.57 -4.47
C ASP A 108 -30.13 0.90 -5.18
N LYS A 109 -29.05 1.16 -4.44
CA LYS A 109 -27.74 1.52 -5.01
C LYS A 109 -26.87 0.29 -5.20
N LEU A 110 -26.34 0.11 -6.41
CA LEU A 110 -25.34 -0.90 -6.74
C LEU A 110 -23.96 -0.26 -6.85
N ARG A 111 -22.93 -0.91 -6.30
CA ARG A 111 -21.53 -0.48 -6.42
C ARG A 111 -20.61 -1.68 -6.62
N LYS A 112 -19.68 -1.55 -7.56
CA LYS A 112 -18.63 -2.54 -7.77
C LYS A 112 -17.45 -2.27 -6.85
N THR A 113 -16.79 -3.32 -6.40
CA THR A 113 -15.56 -3.22 -5.60
C THR A 113 -14.33 -2.99 -6.47
N GLU A 114 -14.42 -3.20 -7.80
CA GLU A 114 -13.35 -2.95 -8.76
C GLU A 114 -12.06 -3.73 -8.44
N GLY A 115 -12.22 -4.97 -7.99
CA GLY A 115 -11.09 -5.81 -7.58
C GLY A 115 -10.43 -5.36 -6.27
N LYS A 116 -11.08 -4.49 -5.47
CA LYS A 116 -10.57 -4.04 -4.16
C LYS A 116 -11.14 -4.84 -2.99
N ALA A 117 -11.89 -5.92 -3.26
CA ALA A 117 -12.35 -6.82 -2.22
C ALA A 117 -11.42 -8.02 -2.08
N CYS A 118 -11.42 -8.62 -0.90
CA CYS A 118 -10.69 -9.83 -0.60
C CYS A 118 -11.48 -10.69 0.38
N PHE A 119 -11.23 -12.00 0.34
CA PHE A 119 -11.63 -12.89 1.43
C PHE A 119 -10.44 -13.11 2.36
N THR A 120 -10.70 -13.03 3.65
CA THR A 120 -9.68 -13.21 4.67
C THR A 120 -10.28 -13.66 6.00
N SER A 121 -9.44 -14.17 6.90
CA SER A 121 -9.82 -14.56 8.26
C SER A 121 -9.49 -13.45 9.27
N ALA A 122 -10.02 -13.56 10.49
CA ALA A 122 -9.71 -12.62 11.58
C ALA A 122 -8.19 -12.47 11.82
N ASP A 123 -7.44 -13.58 11.73
CA ASP A 123 -5.98 -13.64 11.90
C ASP A 123 -5.23 -12.65 11.01
N TYR A 124 -5.75 -12.32 9.82
CA TYR A 124 -5.12 -11.36 8.91
C TYR A 124 -4.94 -9.98 9.56
N PHE A 125 -5.95 -9.52 10.29
CA PHE A 125 -5.90 -8.22 10.93
C PHE A 125 -4.98 -8.20 12.15
N GLU A 126 -4.74 -9.36 12.75
CA GLU A 126 -3.76 -9.51 13.83
C GLU A 126 -2.32 -9.61 13.29
N ILE A 127 -2.12 -10.21 12.12
CA ILE A 127 -0.82 -10.27 11.44
C ILE A 127 -0.43 -8.89 10.88
N MET A 128 -1.39 -8.20 10.27
CA MET A 128 -1.18 -6.90 9.62
C MET A 128 -1.34 -5.72 10.59
N ASP A 129 -1.82 -5.94 11.81
CA ASP A 129 -1.98 -4.91 12.86
C ASP A 129 -2.71 -3.64 12.38
N PHE A 130 -3.87 -3.83 11.74
CA PHE A 130 -4.70 -2.71 11.33
C PHE A 130 -5.44 -2.10 12.52
N ARG A 131 -5.49 -0.76 12.57
CA ARG A 131 -6.30 -0.05 13.56
C ARG A 131 -7.79 -0.12 13.22
N TRP A 132 -8.57 -0.75 14.09
CA TRP A 132 -10.03 -0.78 14.01
C TRP A 132 -10.65 0.49 14.60
N ILE A 133 -11.68 1.00 13.92
CA ILE A 133 -12.42 2.21 14.34
C ILE A 133 -13.73 1.81 15.04
N ALA A 134 -14.37 0.74 14.59
CA ALA A 134 -15.59 0.16 15.13
C ALA A 134 -15.62 -1.35 14.82
N GLY A 135 -16.30 -2.13 15.66
CA GLY A 135 -16.34 -3.59 15.55
C GLY A 135 -15.03 -4.26 16.01
N SER A 136 -14.88 -5.54 15.67
CA SER A 136 -13.69 -6.34 15.98
C SER A 136 -13.36 -7.35 14.87
N PRO A 137 -12.08 -7.71 14.67
CA PRO A 137 -11.69 -8.68 13.66
C PRO A 137 -12.32 -10.06 13.86
N GLN A 138 -12.53 -10.49 15.11
CA GLN A 138 -13.06 -11.82 15.43
C GLN A 138 -14.47 -12.06 14.89
N GLN A 139 -15.24 -10.98 14.62
CA GLN A 139 -16.56 -11.08 14.00
C GLN A 139 -16.48 -11.46 12.51
N LEU A 140 -15.31 -11.30 11.87
CA LEU A 140 -15.15 -11.60 10.45
C LEU A 140 -15.13 -13.11 10.14
N ASP A 141 -14.90 -13.95 11.15
CA ASP A 141 -14.96 -15.40 11.00
C ASP A 141 -16.41 -15.92 10.93
N GLU A 142 -17.40 -15.08 11.24
CA GLU A 142 -18.81 -15.40 11.02
C GLU A 142 -19.19 -15.26 9.53
N PRO A 143 -20.04 -16.15 9.00
CA PRO A 143 -20.44 -16.10 7.60
C PRO A 143 -21.20 -14.81 7.26
N ALA A 144 -21.03 -14.34 6.03
CA ALA A 144 -21.69 -13.14 5.50
C ALA A 144 -21.39 -11.84 6.27
N THR A 145 -20.23 -11.76 6.91
CA THR A 145 -19.71 -10.53 7.52
C THR A 145 -18.68 -9.85 6.62
N VAL A 146 -18.47 -8.55 6.81
CA VAL A 146 -17.55 -7.74 5.99
C VAL A 146 -16.93 -6.62 6.80
N ALA A 147 -15.61 -6.47 6.67
CA ALA A 147 -14.89 -5.30 7.15
C ALA A 147 -14.81 -4.24 6.04
N LEU A 148 -15.22 -3.02 6.33
CA LEU A 148 -15.15 -1.89 5.39
C LEU A 148 -14.08 -0.89 5.82
N THR A 149 -13.38 -0.32 4.84
CA THR A 149 -12.56 0.86 5.11
C THR A 149 -13.45 2.03 5.52
N LYS A 150 -12.91 2.97 6.32
CA LYS A 150 -13.63 4.18 6.73
C LYS A 150 -14.25 4.93 5.53
N THR A 151 -13.49 5.03 4.44
CA THR A 151 -13.94 5.70 3.21
C THR A 151 -15.09 4.94 2.55
N MET A 152 -15.04 3.61 2.48
CA MET A 152 -16.15 2.82 1.94
C MET A 152 -17.39 2.90 2.81
N ALA A 153 -17.25 2.77 4.13
CA ALA A 153 -18.35 2.93 5.07
C ALA A 153 -19.03 4.30 4.91
N LYS A 154 -18.25 5.39 4.85
CA LYS A 154 -18.77 6.75 4.63
C LYS A 154 -19.43 6.93 3.25
N ASN A 155 -18.88 6.32 2.21
CA ASN A 155 -19.47 6.39 0.87
C ASN A 155 -20.82 5.66 0.79
N PHE A 156 -21.01 4.63 1.62
CA PHE A 156 -22.22 3.81 1.62
C PHE A 156 -23.29 4.31 2.57
N PHE A 157 -22.92 4.67 3.80
CA PHE A 157 -23.83 5.01 4.89
C PHE A 157 -23.78 6.50 5.28
N GLY A 158 -22.93 7.31 4.64
CA GLY A 158 -22.77 8.71 5.00
C GLY A 158 -22.11 8.86 6.38
N ASP A 159 -22.76 9.62 7.27
CA ASP A 159 -22.33 9.78 8.66
C ASP A 159 -23.13 8.88 9.62
N GLU A 160 -23.97 7.99 9.10
CA GLU A 160 -24.69 6.98 9.90
C GLU A 160 -23.77 5.82 10.33
N GLU A 161 -24.18 5.11 11.39
CA GLU A 161 -23.46 3.96 11.89
C GLU A 161 -23.59 2.77 10.93
N ALA A 162 -22.44 2.30 10.42
CA ALA A 162 -22.37 1.20 9.46
C ALA A 162 -22.47 -0.20 10.10
N ILE A 163 -22.21 -0.31 11.41
CA ILE A 163 -22.23 -1.60 12.12
C ILE A 163 -23.66 -2.14 12.16
N GLY A 164 -23.83 -3.42 11.82
CA GLY A 164 -25.13 -4.11 11.80
C GLY A 164 -25.97 -3.86 10.54
N GLN A 165 -25.49 -3.03 9.61
CA GLN A 165 -26.16 -2.80 8.32
C GLN A 165 -25.83 -3.91 7.30
N THR A 166 -26.67 -4.05 6.28
CA THR A 166 -26.50 -5.04 5.20
C THR A 166 -26.12 -4.37 3.88
N ILE A 167 -25.21 -5.01 3.11
CA ILE A 167 -24.67 -4.51 1.84
C ILE A 167 -24.62 -5.58 0.74
#